data_AF-A0A0N0YLP3-F1
#
_entry.id   AF-A0A0N0YLP3-F1
#
_cell.length_a   1.000
_cell.length_b   1.000
_cell.length_c   1.000
_cell.angle_alpha   90.00
_cell.angle_beta   90.00
_cell.angle_gamma   90.00
#
_symmetry.space_group_name_H-M   'P 1'
#
loop_
_entity.id
_entity.type
_entity.pdbx_description
1 polymer ?
#
loop_
_entity_poly.entity_id
_entity_poly.type
_entity_poly.pdbx_seq_one_letter_code
_entity_poly.pdbx_strand_id
1 'polypeptide(L)'
;MADRGLSSLAYATGTAVSLDTDAVTSYPVIVKPDQDSGASRLVRRAEDAAELVSCLKELAAAAGPETDVVVEEYIDGIEFSVDGPVLDGRFHPLFEVEKTGHDN
;
A
#
# COMPACT_ATOMS: atom_id res chain seq x y z
N MET A 1 18.80 5.26 -13.65
CA MET A 1 18.12 5.89 -12.50
C MET A 1 19.09 5.88 -11.34
N ALA A 2 19.18 6.97 -10.57
CA ALA A 2 20.00 6.97 -9.35
C ALA A 2 19.44 5.95 -8.34
N ASP A 3 20.31 5.29 -7.58
CA ASP A 3 19.89 4.47 -6.44
C ASP A 3 19.18 5.38 -5.43
N ARG A 4 17.92 5.06 -5.16
CA ARG A 4 17.04 5.84 -4.28
C ARG A 4 16.88 5.20 -2.90
N GLY A 5 17.53 4.06 -2.63
CA GLY A 5 17.34 3.32 -1.38
C GLY A 5 15.91 2.81 -1.21
N LEU A 6 15.24 2.42 -2.31
CA LEU A 6 13.88 1.87 -2.25
C LEU A 6 13.90 0.51 -1.56
N SER A 7 12.80 0.17 -0.87
CA SER A 7 12.66 -1.14 -0.24
C SER A 7 12.56 -2.26 -1.29
N SER A 8 12.84 -3.49 -0.86
CA SER A 8 12.65 -4.70 -1.67
C SER A 8 11.30 -5.37 -1.41
N LEU A 9 10.31 -4.63 -0.91
CA LEU A 9 8.99 -5.16 -0.58
C LEU A 9 8.32 -5.71 -1.83
N ALA A 10 7.74 -6.90 -1.72
CA ALA A 10 6.96 -7.47 -2.80
C ALA A 10 5.67 -6.67 -2.99
N TYR A 11 5.38 -6.30 -4.23
CA TYR A 11 4.12 -5.67 -4.58
C TYR A 11 3.68 -6.06 -6.00
N ALA A 12 2.37 -6.03 -6.20
CA ALA A 12 1.71 -6.19 -7.49
C ALA A 12 0.83 -4.97 -7.77
N THR A 13 0.64 -4.66 -9.05
CA THR A 13 -0.21 -3.54 -9.50
C THR A 13 -1.07 -3.99 -10.67
N GLY A 14 -2.21 -3.32 -10.83
CA GLY A 14 -3.19 -3.57 -11.89
C GLY A 14 -4.48 -2.82 -11.57
N THR A 15 -5.55 -3.10 -12.31
CA THR A 15 -6.88 -2.61 -11.91
C THR A 15 -7.53 -3.61 -10.96
N ALA A 16 -8.52 -3.16 -10.19
CA ALA A 16 -9.24 -3.99 -9.23
C ALA A 16 -9.84 -5.28 -9.84
N VAL A 17 -10.18 -5.26 -11.14
CA VAL A 17 -10.72 -6.42 -11.86
C VAL A 17 -9.69 -7.22 -12.67
N SER A 18 -8.50 -6.65 -12.93
CA SER A 18 -7.49 -7.26 -13.81
C SER A 18 -6.19 -7.62 -13.12
N LEU A 19 -6.05 -7.37 -11.81
CA LEU A 19 -4.84 -7.72 -11.07
C LEU A 19 -4.61 -9.23 -11.13
N ASP A 20 -3.39 -9.63 -11.52
CA ASP A 20 -2.95 -11.02 -11.52
C ASP A 20 -2.70 -11.48 -10.06
N THR A 21 -3.70 -12.13 -9.47
CA THR A 21 -3.60 -12.63 -8.09
C THR A 21 -2.59 -13.76 -7.94
N ASP A 22 -2.24 -14.48 -9.01
CA ASP A 22 -1.26 -15.57 -8.96
C ASP A 22 0.17 -15.04 -8.81
N ALA A 23 0.39 -13.76 -9.14
CA ALA A 23 1.65 -13.07 -8.89
C ALA A 23 1.87 -12.75 -7.39
N VAL A 24 0.84 -12.88 -6.55
CA VAL A 24 0.94 -12.68 -5.09
C VAL A 24 1.30 -13.99 -4.41
N THR A 25 2.57 -14.13 -4.03
CA THR A 25 3.12 -15.40 -3.53
C THR A 25 3.22 -15.50 -2.01
N SER A 26 2.87 -14.45 -1.28
CA SER A 26 3.01 -14.36 0.18
C SER A 26 1.87 -13.56 0.79
N TYR A 27 1.45 -13.99 1.99
CA TYR A 27 0.40 -13.35 2.78
C TYR A 27 0.88 -13.18 4.24
N PRO A 28 0.35 -12.21 5.00
CA PRO A 28 -0.71 -11.28 4.63
C PRO A 28 -0.26 -10.16 3.67
N VAL A 29 -1.22 -9.58 2.95
CA VAL A 29 -1.00 -8.42 2.06
C VAL A 29 -1.94 -7.27 2.40
N ILE A 30 -1.53 -6.06 2.02
CA ILE A 30 -2.35 -4.86 2.03
C ILE A 30 -2.83 -4.55 0.61
N VAL A 31 -4.14 -4.40 0.45
CA VAL A 31 -4.82 -3.99 -0.79
C VAL A 31 -5.25 -2.54 -0.63
N LYS A 32 -4.83 -1.65 -1.54
CA LYS A 32 -5.20 -0.24 -1.50
C LYS A 32 -5.35 0.38 -2.90
N PRO A 33 -6.21 1.40 -3.08
CA PRO A 33 -6.20 2.21 -4.29
C PRO A 33 -4.86 2.95 -4.44
N ASP A 34 -4.37 3.10 -5.68
CA ASP A 34 -3.11 3.83 -5.96
C ASP A 34 -3.29 5.36 -5.82
N GLN A 35 -4.48 5.87 -6.11
CA GLN A 35 -4.73 7.31 -6.26
C GLN A 35 -5.48 7.97 -5.08
N ASP A 36 -5.99 7.19 -4.12
CA ASP A 36 -6.70 7.72 -2.96
C ASP A 36 -5.86 7.57 -1.68
N SER A 37 -5.14 8.64 -1.33
CA SER A 37 -4.34 8.72 -0.11
C SER A 37 -5.11 9.32 1.07
N GLY A 38 -6.42 9.53 0.95
CA GLY A 38 -7.24 10.23 1.94
C GLY A 38 -7.53 9.37 3.17
N ALA A 39 -6.63 9.34 4.15
CA ALA A 39 -6.82 8.72 5.48
C ALA A 39 -7.10 7.20 5.46
N SER A 40 -6.36 6.45 4.64
CA SER A 40 -6.48 4.99 4.53
C SER A 40 -7.87 4.48 4.14
N ARG A 41 -8.66 5.32 3.43
CA ARG A 41 -9.95 4.91 2.87
C ARG A 41 -9.74 3.74 1.92
N LEU A 42 -10.57 2.71 2.08
CA LEU A 42 -10.55 1.48 1.27
C LEU A 42 -9.25 0.65 1.35
N VAL A 43 -8.34 0.96 2.27
CA VAL A 43 -7.22 0.06 2.58
C VAL A 43 -7.76 -1.17 3.29
N ARG A 44 -7.34 -2.36 2.87
CA ARG A 44 -7.76 -3.65 3.43
C ARG A 44 -6.54 -4.55 3.62
N ARG A 45 -6.58 -5.40 4.65
CA ARG A 45 -5.65 -6.50 4.83
C ARG A 45 -6.31 -7.79 4.36
N ALA A 46 -5.57 -8.64 3.66
CA ALA A 46 -5.99 -9.97 3.26
C ALA A 46 -4.98 -11.00 3.81
N GLU A 47 -5.47 -11.96 4.59
CA GLU A 47 -4.68 -13.04 5.19
C GLU A 47 -4.38 -14.18 4.20
N ASP A 48 -5.17 -14.28 3.12
CA ASP A 48 -5.02 -15.31 2.12
C ASP A 48 -5.53 -14.90 0.73
N ALA A 49 -5.41 -15.81 -0.25
CA ALA A 49 -5.83 -15.58 -1.63
C ALA A 49 -7.33 -15.36 -1.80
N ALA A 50 -8.17 -16.02 -0.99
CA ALA A 50 -9.61 -15.84 -1.06
C ALA A 50 -10.01 -14.45 -0.55
N GLU A 51 -9.40 -14.01 0.54
CA GLU A 51 -9.59 -12.67 1.09
C GLU A 51 -9.06 -11.57 0.14
N LEU A 52 -7.94 -11.80 -0.55
CA LEU A 52 -7.44 -10.89 -1.58
C LEU A 52 -8.49 -10.68 -2.68
N VAL A 53 -9.07 -11.75 -3.21
CA VAL A 53 -10.13 -11.67 -4.23
C VAL A 53 -11.37 -10.95 -3.68
N SER A 54 -11.71 -11.14 -2.40
CA SER A 54 -12.81 -10.40 -1.77
C SER A 54 -12.51 -8.90 -1.70
N CYS A 55 -11.33 -8.51 -1.23
CA CYS A 55 -10.89 -7.12 -1.11
C CYS A 55 -10.92 -6.41 -2.47
N LEU A 56 -10.44 -7.06 -3.53
CA LEU A 56 -10.46 -6.51 -4.89
C LEU A 56 -11.88 -6.27 -5.40
N LYS A 57 -12.82 -7.19 -5.14
CA LYS A 57 -14.24 -7.02 -5.49
C LYS A 57 -14.89 -5.88 -4.73
N GLU A 58 -14.62 -5.76 -3.44
CA GLU A 58 -15.13 -4.66 -2.60
C GLU A 58 -14.61 -3.31 -3.08
N LEU A 59 -13.32 -3.24 -3.41
CA LEU A 59 -12.68 -2.03 -3.94
C LEU A 59 -13.27 -1.66 -5.30
N ALA A 60 -13.43 -2.63 -6.21
CA ALA A 60 -14.09 -2.43 -7.50
C ALA A 60 -15.53 -1.92 -7.36
N ALA A 61 -16.27 -2.40 -6.35
CA ALA A 61 -17.63 -1.94 -6.08
C ALA A 61 -17.67 -0.51 -5.50
N ALA A 62 -16.68 -0.14 -4.68
CA ALA A 62 -16.63 1.16 -4.02
C ALA A 62 -16.06 2.29 -4.90
N ALA A 63 -15.00 2.00 -5.66
CA ALA A 63 -14.25 2.99 -6.44
C ALA A 63 -14.41 2.83 -7.97
N GLY A 64 -14.95 1.70 -8.43
CA GLY A 64 -15.13 1.36 -9.83
C GLY A 64 -14.17 0.25 -10.29
N PRO A 65 -14.55 -0.54 -11.31
CA PRO A 65 -13.80 -1.73 -11.73
C PRO A 65 -12.40 -1.41 -12.25
N GLU A 66 -12.24 -0.27 -12.91
CA GLU A 66 -10.96 0.18 -13.48
C GLU A 66 -10.10 0.98 -12.48
N THR A 67 -10.42 0.90 -11.18
CA THR A 67 -9.59 1.56 -10.15
C THR A 67 -8.23 0.89 -10.11
N ASP A 68 -7.17 1.67 -10.26
CA ASP A 68 -5.80 1.21 -10.06
C ASP A 68 -5.58 0.83 -8.60
N VAL A 69 -5.01 -0.35 -8.39
CA VAL A 69 -4.74 -0.93 -7.08
C VAL A 69 -3.27 -1.31 -6.93
N VAL A 70 -2.80 -1.22 -5.70
CA VAL A 70 -1.53 -1.78 -5.24
C VAL A 70 -1.84 -2.87 -4.22
N VAL A 71 -1.24 -4.04 -4.42
CA VAL A 71 -1.22 -5.13 -3.44
C VAL A 71 0.21 -5.29 -2.98
N GLU A 72 0.49 -5.03 -1.71
CA GLU A 72 1.84 -5.04 -1.14
C GLU A 72 1.94 -5.97 0.07
N GLU A 73 3.13 -6.52 0.31
CA GLU A 73 3.44 -7.28 1.51
C GLU A 73 3.05 -6.50 2.78
N TYR A 74 2.35 -7.16 3.71
CA TYR A 74 2.11 -6.59 5.03
C TYR A 74 3.41 -6.58 5.85
N ILE A 75 3.77 -5.41 6.37
CA ILE A 75 4.94 -5.24 7.22
C ILE A 75 4.50 -5.29 8.67
N ASP A 76 4.96 -6.30 9.40
CA ASP A 76 4.90 -6.30 10.85
C ASP A 76 6.05 -5.44 11.40
N GLY A 77 5.71 -4.29 11.99
CA GLY A 77 6.71 -3.34 12.44
C GLY A 77 6.14 -2.01 12.90
N ILE A 78 7.05 -1.06 13.13
CA ILE A 78 6.73 0.28 13.63
C ILE A 78 6.58 1.23 12.44
N GLU A 79 5.49 1.97 12.40
CA GLU A 79 5.25 3.00 11.40
C GLU A 79 5.77 4.36 11.90
N PHE A 80 6.54 5.05 11.05
CA PHE A 80 6.99 6.41 11.29
C PHE A 80 6.51 7.33 10.17
N SER A 81 6.17 8.57 10.51
CA SER A 81 6.08 9.68 9.57
C SER A 81 7.27 10.60 9.76
N VAL A 82 7.95 10.91 8.66
CA VAL A 82 9.10 11.82 8.64
C VAL A 82 8.80 12.96 7.67
N ASP A 83 8.70 14.18 8.19
CA ASP A 83 8.44 15.38 7.41
C ASP A 83 9.68 16.24 7.30
N GLY A 84 9.92 16.80 6.11
CA GLY A 84 11.07 17.63 5.84
C GLY A 84 11.08 18.21 4.42
N PRO A 85 11.77 19.34 4.18
CA PRO A 85 11.93 19.88 2.84
C PRO A 85 12.97 19.10 2.04
N VAL A 86 12.87 19.17 0.71
CA VAL A 86 13.95 18.83 -0.21
C VAL A 86 14.68 20.11 -0.61
N LEU A 87 15.96 20.23 -0.27
CA LEU A 87 16.82 21.36 -0.63
C LEU A 87 17.99 20.83 -1.48
N ASP A 88 18.26 21.46 -2.62
CA ASP A 88 19.33 21.06 -3.54
C ASP A 88 19.33 19.55 -3.90
N GLY A 89 18.13 18.99 -4.06
CA GLY A 89 17.92 17.58 -4.40
C GLY A 89 18.15 16.60 -3.24
N ARG A 90 18.28 17.07 -2.00
CA ARG A 90 18.45 16.24 -0.80
C ARG A 90 17.30 16.45 0.18
N PHE A 91 16.75 15.37 0.72
CA PHE A 91 15.74 15.42 1.78
C PHE A 91 16.38 15.75 3.12
N HIS A 92 15.81 16.70 3.86
CA HIS A 92 16.26 17.14 5.18
C HIS A 92 15.16 16.87 6.22
N PRO A 93 15.23 15.78 7.00
CA PRO A 93 14.22 15.48 8.00
C PRO A 93 14.19 16.55 9.10
N LEU A 94 12.99 17.05 9.44
CA LEU A 94 12.77 18.05 10.49
C LEU A 94 11.89 17.54 11.62
N PHE A 95 10.84 16.78 11.27
CA PHE A 95 9.91 16.20 12.24
C PHE A 95 9.81 14.70 12.00
N GLU A 96 9.84 13.94 13.08
CA GLU A 96 9.61 12.51 13.09
C GLU A 96 8.54 12.20 14.13
N VAL A 97 7.56 11.38 13.74
CA VAL A 97 6.49 10.92 14.62
C VAL A 97 6.35 9.42 14.44
N GLU A 98 6.55 8.69 15.53
CA GLU A 98 6.11 7.30 15.63
C GLU A 98 4.58 7.26 15.67
N LYS A 99 3.97 6.50 14.77
CA LYS A 99 2.53 6.30 14.80
C LYS A 99 2.19 5.20 15.80
N THR A 100 1.57 5.58 16.91
CA THR A 100 0.99 4.62 17.84
C THR A 100 -0.18 3.91 17.14
N GLY A 101 -0.21 2.57 17.20
CA GLY A 101 -1.11 1.74 16.40
C GLY A 101 -2.57 2.19 16.38
N HIS A 102 -3.16 2.15 15.19
CA HIS A 102 -4.61 2.29 14.99
C HIS A 102 -5.24 0.90 14.89
N ASP A 103 -5.39 0.21 16.02
CA ASP A 103 -6.31 -0.93 16.12
C ASP A 103 -7.69 -0.38 16.49
N ASN A 104 -8.61 -0.34 15.53
CA ASN A 104 -10.05 -0.25 15.76
C ASN A 104 -10.78 -1.13 14.74
#